data_AF-A0A938TZN0-F1
#
_entry.id   AF-A0A938TZN0-F1
#
_cell.length_a   1.000
_cell.length_b   1.000
_cell.length_c   1.000
_cell.angle_alpha   90.00
_cell.angle_beta   90.00
_cell.angle_gamma   90.00
#
_symmetry.space_group_name_H-M   'P 1'
#
loop_
_entity.id
_entity.type
_entity.pdbx_description
1 polymer ?
#
loop_
_entity_poly.entity_id
_entity_poly.type
_entity_poly.pdbx_seq_one_letter_code
_entity_poly.pdbx_strand_id
1 'polypeptide(L)'
;MTQQITIRGKVVRTVFYNQKTRFRIAIFRMEDSRQDIRVLGFQLPPPLGDILELTGGYETNPPYGKQFRILRFKEVKQASIEELRKYLSSPATGVGETLAYKIIQKFGSDTGMVLMKNINRLLEIEGLSEKTIAHIRKKLKV
;
A
#
# COMPACT_ATOMS: atom_id res chain seq x y z
N MET A 1 -5.28 22.70 -18.66
CA MET A 1 -4.37 21.57 -18.36
C MET A 1 -4.97 20.80 -17.19
N THR A 2 -5.47 19.58 -17.41
CA THR A 2 -6.07 18.77 -16.34
C THR A 2 -4.98 18.34 -15.38
N GLN A 3 -5.06 18.75 -14.12
CA GLN A 3 -4.06 18.43 -13.11
C GLN A 3 -4.04 16.91 -12.90
N GLN A 4 -2.89 16.29 -13.13
CA GLN A 4 -2.68 14.89 -12.82
C GLN A 4 -2.45 14.75 -11.32
N ILE A 5 -3.22 13.89 -10.67
CA ILE A 5 -3.07 13.56 -9.26
C ILE A 5 -2.81 12.07 -9.10
N THR A 6 -2.24 11.70 -7.96
CA THR A 6 -1.99 10.33 -7.60
C THR A 6 -2.82 9.97 -6.37
N ILE A 7 -3.57 8.88 -6.47
CA ILE A 7 -4.43 8.36 -5.40
C ILE A 7 -4.01 6.92 -5.07
N ARG A 8 -4.13 6.54 -3.80
CA ARG A 8 -3.83 5.18 -3.31
C ARG A 8 -5.05 4.54 -2.69
N GLY A 9 -5.19 3.24 -2.85
CA GLY A 9 -6.40 2.53 -2.43
C GLY A 9 -6.53 1.15 -3.05
N LYS A 10 -7.72 0.57 -2.94
CA LYS A 10 -8.00 -0.78 -3.40
C LYS A 10 -9.18 -0.79 -4.37
N VAL A 11 -9.13 -1.69 -5.35
CA VAL A 11 -10.29 -2.00 -6.18
C VAL A 11 -11.26 -2.83 -5.34
N VAL A 12 -12.45 -2.27 -5.08
CA VAL A 12 -13.51 -2.92 -4.28
C VAL A 12 -14.28 -3.90 -5.14
N ARG A 13 -14.69 -3.47 -6.33
CA ARG A 13 -15.41 -4.29 -7.31
C ARG A 13 -15.28 -3.76 -8.72
N THR A 14 -15.45 -4.65 -9.70
CA THR A 14 -15.54 -4.28 -11.11
C THR A 14 -16.99 -3.97 -11.47
N VAL A 15 -17.22 -2.81 -12.11
CA VAL A 15 -18.53 -2.41 -12.65
C VAL A 15 -18.69 -2.89 -14.08
N PHE A 16 -17.62 -2.78 -14.88
CA PHE A 16 -17.59 -3.20 -16.27
C PHE A 16 -16.19 -3.65 -16.65
N TYR A 17 -16.09 -4.69 -17.49
CA TYR A 17 -14.82 -5.12 -18.07
C TYR A 17 -15.03 -5.58 -19.50
N ASN A 18 -14.28 -4.98 -20.42
CA ASN A 18 -14.19 -5.42 -21.80
C ASN A 18 -12.93 -6.27 -21.96
N GLN A 19 -13.10 -7.56 -22.23
CA GLN A 19 -11.98 -8.51 -22.39
C GLN A 19 -11.10 -8.17 -23.60
N LYS A 20 -11.70 -7.76 -24.72
CA LYS A 20 -10.99 -7.48 -25.98
C LYS A 20 -10.08 -6.25 -25.87
N THR A 21 -10.58 -5.16 -25.30
CA THR A 21 -9.80 -3.92 -25.13
C THR A 21 -9.03 -3.89 -23.81
N ARG A 22 -9.30 -4.82 -22.89
CA ARG A 22 -8.85 -4.80 -21.50
C ARG A 22 -9.27 -3.52 -20.75
N PHE A 23 -10.32 -2.85 -21.19
CA PHE A 23 -10.86 -1.66 -20.55
C PHE A 23 -11.71 -2.05 -19.33
N ARG A 24 -11.49 -1.39 -18.20
CA ARG A 24 -12.21 -1.64 -16.95
C ARG A 24 -12.76 -0.36 -16.34
N ILE A 25 -13.99 -0.47 -15.85
CA ILE A 25 -14.61 0.49 -14.93
C ILE A 25 -14.74 -0.20 -13.58
N ALA A 26 -14.23 0.42 -12.53
CA ALA A 26 -14.23 -0.17 -11.20
C ALA A 26 -14.59 0.85 -10.12
N ILE A 27 -15.01 0.31 -8.97
CA ILE A 27 -15.14 1.08 -7.74
C ILE A 27 -13.83 0.97 -6.97
N PHE A 28 -13.26 2.10 -6.60
CA PHE A 28 -11.99 2.21 -5.91
C PHE A 28 -12.18 2.92 -4.57
N ARG A 29 -11.65 2.33 -3.50
CA ARG A 29 -11.67 2.91 -2.16
C ARG A 29 -10.29 3.44 -1.84
N MET A 30 -10.18 4.74 -1.58
CA MET A 30 -8.91 5.36 -1.20
C MET A 30 -8.50 4.94 0.21
N GLU A 31 -7.21 4.87 0.51
CA GLU A 31 -6.74 4.50 1.87
C GLU A 31 -7.10 5.57 2.91
N ASP A 32 -6.97 6.84 2.52
CA ASP A 32 -7.15 7.99 3.42
C ASP A 32 -8.59 8.52 3.43
N SER A 33 -9.53 7.83 2.77
CA SER A 33 -10.92 8.26 2.68
C SER A 33 -11.88 7.08 2.67
N ARG A 34 -13.00 7.22 3.37
CA ARG A 34 -14.10 6.25 3.32
C ARG A 34 -14.96 6.37 2.05
N GLN A 35 -14.63 7.31 1.15
CA GLN A 35 -15.38 7.49 -0.09
C GLN A 35 -14.89 6.56 -1.19
N ASP A 36 -15.85 5.89 -1.80
CA ASP A 36 -15.66 5.09 -2.99
C ASP A 36 -15.80 5.98 -4.24
N ILE A 37 -14.87 5.85 -5.18
CA ILE A 37 -14.87 6.58 -6.44
C ILE A 37 -14.94 5.62 -7.63
N ARG A 38 -15.48 6.10 -8.76
CA ARG A 38 -15.42 5.37 -10.03
C ARG A 38 -14.10 5.66 -10.74
N VAL A 39 -13.36 4.61 -11.09
CA VAL A 39 -12.10 4.69 -11.84
C VAL A 39 -12.23 3.96 -13.17
N LEU A 40 -11.57 4.47 -14.21
CA LEU A 40 -11.60 3.93 -15.56
C LEU A 40 -10.17 3.84 -16.11
N GLY A 41 -9.83 2.71 -16.69
CA GLY A 41 -8.52 2.52 -17.27
C GLY A 41 -8.37 1.22 -18.04
N PHE A 42 -7.26 1.10 -18.76
CA PHE A 42 -6.88 -0.12 -19.45
C PHE A 42 -6.00 -0.99 -18.55
N GLN A 43 -6.18 -2.30 -18.66
CA GLN A 43 -5.36 -3.32 -17.97
C GLN A 43 -5.37 -3.21 -16.43
N LEU A 44 -6.33 -2.49 -15.85
CA LEU A 44 -6.49 -2.41 -14.40
C LEU A 44 -6.70 -3.83 -13.82
N PRO A 45 -6.01 -4.23 -12.74
CA PRO A 45 -6.14 -5.56 -12.17
C PRO A 45 -7.52 -5.75 -11.52
N PRO A 46 -7.97 -7.01 -11.33
CA PRO A 46 -9.27 -7.28 -10.69
C PRO A 46 -9.20 -6.90 -9.21
N PRO A 47 -10.33 -6.95 -8.48
CA PRO A 47 -10.31 -6.84 -7.03
C PRO A 47 -9.46 -7.98 -6.45
N LEU A 48 -8.18 -7.71 -6.19
CA LEU A 48 -7.19 -8.69 -5.69
C LEU A 48 -6.79 -8.42 -4.23
N GLY A 49 -7.36 -7.40 -3.59
CA GLY A 49 -7.03 -7.03 -2.21
C GLY A 49 -5.76 -6.19 -2.04
N ASP A 50 -4.94 -6.08 -3.09
CA ASP A 50 -3.73 -5.27 -3.13
C ASP A 50 -4.02 -3.77 -3.20
N ILE A 51 -3.11 -2.98 -2.63
CA ILE A 51 -3.14 -1.52 -2.76
C ILE A 51 -2.59 -1.17 -4.14
N LEU A 52 -3.30 -0.32 -4.86
CA LEU A 52 -2.85 0.28 -6.11
C LEU A 52 -2.60 1.77 -5.89
N GLU A 53 -1.58 2.28 -6.55
CA GLU A 53 -1.39 3.71 -6.74
C GLU A 53 -1.78 4.05 -8.18
N LEU A 54 -2.80 4.88 -8.34
CA LEU A 54 -3.36 5.31 -9.62
C LEU A 54 -2.97 6.75 -9.88
N THR A 55 -2.38 7.03 -11.04
CA THR A 55 -2.14 8.40 -11.50
C THR A 55 -3.03 8.72 -12.68
N GLY A 56 -3.69 9.86 -12.62
CA GLY A 56 -4.72 10.24 -13.58
C GLY A 56 -5.36 11.57 -13.25
N GLY A 57 -6.53 11.82 -13.82
CA GLY A 57 -7.30 13.04 -13.60
C GLY A 57 -8.78 12.76 -13.38
N TYR A 58 -9.46 13.68 -12.70
CA TYR A 58 -10.92 13.64 -12.63
C TYR A 58 -11.53 14.21 -13.91
N GLU A 59 -12.49 13.48 -14.47
CA GLU A 59 -13.34 13.89 -15.58
C GLU A 59 -14.79 13.79 -15.13
N THR A 60 -15.63 14.74 -15.54
CA THR A 60 -17.07 14.73 -15.23
C THR A 60 -17.83 14.47 -16.51
N ASN A 61 -18.61 13.39 -16.54
CA ASN A 61 -19.48 13.06 -17.66
C ASN A 61 -20.95 13.25 -17.23
N PRO A 62 -21.78 14.00 -17.98
CA PRO A 62 -23.19 14.23 -17.61
C PRO A 62 -23.99 12.95 -17.29
N PRO A 63 -23.86 11.82 -18.04
CA PRO A 63 -24.61 10.61 -17.72
C PRO A 63 -24.05 9.78 -16.54
N TYR A 64 -22.80 9.98 -16.12
CA TYR A 64 -22.12 9.09 -15.15
C TYR A 64 -21.50 9.78 -13.94
N GLY A 65 -21.55 11.12 -13.90
CA GLY A 65 -20.97 11.94 -12.84
C GLY A 65 -19.45 12.01 -12.88
N LYS A 66 -18.84 12.32 -11.73
CA LYS A 66 -17.39 12.45 -11.56
C LYS A 66 -16.70 11.09 -11.57
N GLN A 67 -15.68 10.97 -12.40
CA GLN A 67 -14.95 9.75 -12.65
C GLN A 67 -13.44 10.04 -12.67
N PHE A 68 -12.63 9.06 -12.30
CA PHE A 68 -11.18 9.18 -12.35
C PHE A 68 -10.61 8.38 -13.52
N ARG A 69 -10.06 9.08 -14.51
CA ARG A 69 -9.43 8.46 -15.67
C ARG A 69 -7.97 8.16 -15.35
N ILE A 70 -7.66 6.88 -15.29
CA ILE A 70 -6.33 6.36 -15.00
C ILE A 70 -5.48 6.47 -16.27
N LEU A 71 -4.32 7.11 -16.13
CA LEU A 71 -3.28 7.14 -17.16
C LEU A 71 -2.25 6.05 -16.94
N ARG A 72 -1.89 5.82 -15.67
CA ARG A 72 -0.98 4.74 -15.24
C ARG A 72 -1.36 4.28 -13.85
N PHE A 73 -1.03 3.03 -13.55
CA PHE A 73 -1.14 2.48 -12.20
C PHE A 73 0.10 1.68 -11.86
N LYS A 74 0.35 1.51 -10.56
CA LYS A 74 1.32 0.56 -10.03
C LYS A 74 0.71 -0.20 -8.86
N GLU A 75 1.04 -1.47 -8.76
CA GLU A 75 0.74 -2.26 -7.57
C GLU A 75 1.70 -1.83 -6.46
N VAL A 76 1.12 -1.38 -5.34
CA VAL A 76 1.86 -1.16 -4.11
C VAL A 76 1.86 -2.49 -3.38
N LYS A 77 2.87 -3.31 -3.67
CA LYS A 77 3.12 -4.50 -2.87
C LYS A 77 3.41 -4.04 -1.44
N GLN A 78 2.58 -4.46 -0.50
CA GLN A 78 3.01 -4.48 0.89
C GLN A 78 4.17 -5.48 0.96
N ALA A 79 5.26 -5.10 1.60
CA ALA A 79 6.37 -6.03 1.80
C ALA A 79 5.80 -7.30 2.44
N SER A 80 6.05 -8.44 1.81
CA SER A 80 5.61 -9.73 2.33
C SER A 80 6.20 -9.95 3.72
N ILE A 81 5.55 -10.80 4.53
CA ILE A 81 6.08 -11.19 5.84
C ILE A 81 7.53 -11.67 5.73
N GLU A 82 7.86 -12.39 4.65
CA GLU A 82 9.21 -12.88 4.41
C GLU A 82 10.21 -11.76 4.05
N GLU A 83 9.80 -10.79 3.22
CA GLU A 83 10.62 -9.61 2.90
C GLU A 83 10.84 -8.73 4.13
N LEU A 84 9.81 -8.52 4.95
CA LEU A 84 9.91 -7.78 6.20
C LEU A 84 10.84 -8.48 7.19
N ARG A 85 10.74 -9.81 7.31
CA ARG A 85 11.65 -10.61 8.14
C ARG A 85 13.10 -10.49 7.67
N LYS A 86 13.35 -10.64 6.36
CA LYS A 86 14.69 -10.51 5.74
C LYS A 86 15.26 -9.10 5.90
N TYR A 87 14.43 -8.07 5.77
CA TYR A 87 14.84 -6.69 6.02
C TYR A 87 15.21 -6.50 7.50
N LEU A 88 14.35 -6.96 8.40
CA LEU A 88 14.58 -6.86 9.84
C LEU A 88 15.81 -7.64 10.29
N SER A 89 16.11 -8.81 9.72
CA SER A 89 17.33 -9.55 10.06
C SER A 89 18.57 -9.14 9.28
N SER A 90 18.46 -8.14 8.41
CA SER A 90 19.60 -7.65 7.64
C SER A 90 20.62 -6.93 8.53
N PRO A 91 21.90 -6.91 8.14
CA PRO A 91 22.91 -6.11 8.85
C PRO A 91 22.58 -4.62 8.92
N ALA A 92 21.68 -4.11 8.06
CA ALA A 92 21.33 -2.71 7.97
C ALA A 92 20.45 -2.23 9.14
N THR A 93 19.66 -3.10 9.74
CA THR A 93 18.78 -2.79 10.89
C THR A 93 19.47 -3.05 12.22
N GLY A 94 20.51 -3.89 12.24
CA GLY A 94 21.19 -4.33 13.46
C GLY A 94 20.33 -5.24 14.34
N VAL A 95 19.25 -5.80 13.80
CA VAL A 95 18.36 -6.75 14.48
C VAL A 95 18.72 -8.16 14.02
N GLY A 96 18.95 -9.07 14.97
CA GLY A 96 19.24 -10.46 14.67
C GLY A 96 18.00 -11.26 14.24
N GLU A 97 18.22 -12.42 13.61
CA GLU A 97 17.18 -13.31 13.09
C GLU A 97 16.08 -13.65 14.13
N THR A 98 16.48 -13.95 15.37
CA THR A 98 15.54 -14.29 16.46
C THR A 98 14.61 -13.12 16.81
N LEU A 99 15.15 -11.90 16.87
CA LEU A 99 14.35 -10.71 17.18
C LEU A 99 13.46 -10.32 15.99
N ALA A 100 13.97 -10.43 14.76
CA ALA A 100 13.18 -10.26 13.55
C ALA A 100 11.99 -11.22 13.52
N TYR A 101 12.19 -12.49 13.90
CA TYR A 101 11.12 -13.46 14.03
C TYR A 101 10.09 -13.06 15.09
N LYS A 102 10.53 -12.61 16.28
CA LYS A 102 9.61 -12.12 17.33
C LYS A 102 8.78 -10.92 16.88
N ILE A 103 9.38 -9.96 16.18
CA ILE A 103 8.67 -8.79 15.61
C ILE A 103 7.57 -9.28 14.66
N ILE A 104 7.93 -10.15 13.73
CA ILE A 104 7.00 -10.70 12.75
C ILE A 104 5.90 -11.55 13.41
N GLN A 105 6.22 -12.35 14.44
CA GLN A 105 5.21 -13.09 15.20
C GLN A 105 4.22 -12.17 15.90
N LYS A 106 4.69 -11.04 16.43
CA LYS A 106 3.85 -10.10 17.18
C LYS A 106 2.96 -9.26 16.27
N PHE A 107 3.49 -8.75 15.16
CA PHE A 107 2.80 -7.77 14.32
C PHE A 107 2.32 -8.34 12.97
N GLY A 108 2.84 -9.49 12.53
CA GLY A 108 2.40 -10.16 11.30
C GLY A 108 2.40 -9.23 10.09
N SER A 109 1.28 -9.18 9.37
CA SER A 109 1.07 -8.31 8.21
C SER A 109 1.09 -6.82 8.56
N ASP A 110 0.83 -6.44 9.81
CA ASP A 110 0.88 -5.04 10.25
C ASP A 110 2.31 -4.56 10.51
N THR A 111 3.32 -5.44 10.48
CA THR A 111 4.72 -5.10 10.75
C THR A 111 5.18 -3.92 9.90
N GLY A 112 4.85 -3.90 8.60
CA GLY A 112 5.20 -2.78 7.71
C GLY A 112 4.58 -1.45 8.17
N MET A 113 3.31 -1.48 8.56
CA MET A 113 2.61 -0.29 9.09
C MET A 113 3.20 0.17 10.42
N VAL A 114 3.53 -0.76 11.32
CA VAL A 114 4.18 -0.45 12.60
C VAL A 114 5.52 0.24 12.36
N LEU A 115 6.35 -0.28 11.46
CA LEU A 115 7.64 0.31 11.10
C LEU A 115 7.50 1.73 10.56
N MET A 116 6.46 2.03 9.78
CA MET A 116 6.27 3.34 9.14
C MET A 116 5.55 4.36 10.02
N LYS A 117 4.52 3.95 10.78
CA LYS A 117 3.63 4.87 11.49
C LYS A 117 3.82 4.86 13.01
N ASN A 118 4.26 3.75 13.59
CA ASN A 118 4.25 3.53 15.04
C ASN A 118 5.46 2.71 15.52
N ILE A 119 6.67 3.10 15.11
CA ILE A 119 7.88 2.27 15.30
C ILE A 119 8.21 2.01 16.79
N ASN A 120 7.76 2.89 17.69
CA ASN A 120 7.95 2.73 19.13
C ASN A 120 7.27 1.47 19.68
N ARG A 121 6.27 0.91 18.99
CA ARG A 121 5.66 -0.38 19.37
C ARG A 121 6.64 -1.54 19.35
N LEU A 122 7.78 -1.41 18.65
CA LEU A 122 8.84 -2.41 18.72
C LEU A 122 9.38 -2.61 20.16
N LEU A 123 9.22 -1.63 21.07
CA LEU A 123 9.55 -1.79 22.49
C LEU A 123 8.69 -2.85 23.21
N GLU A 124 7.56 -3.26 22.63
CA GLU A 124 6.75 -4.38 23.13
C GLU A 124 7.47 -5.74 22.99
N ILE A 125 8.57 -5.80 22.22
CA ILE A 125 9.35 -7.03 22.00
C ILE A 125 10.50 -7.10 22.99
N GLU A 126 10.47 -8.11 23.85
CA GLU A 126 11.55 -8.41 24.80
C GLU A 126 12.88 -8.65 24.07
N GLY A 127 13.89 -7.85 24.44
CA GLY A 127 15.23 -7.89 23.85
C GLY A 127 15.51 -6.83 22.78
N LEU A 128 14.52 -6.01 22.39
CA LEU A 128 14.77 -4.80 21.59
C LEU A 128 15.07 -3.60 22.49
N SER A 129 16.20 -2.95 22.23
CA SER A 129 16.59 -1.71 22.90
C SER A 129 16.11 -0.48 22.13
N GLU A 130 15.89 0.63 22.83
CA GLU A 130 15.60 1.94 22.21
C GLU A 130 16.67 2.34 21.18
N LYS A 131 17.94 2.02 21.44
CA LYS A 131 19.05 2.29 20.53
C LYS A 131 18.88 1.57 19.19
N THR A 132 18.47 0.30 19.22
CA THR A 132 18.19 -0.50 18.02
C THR A 132 17.01 0.09 17.25
N ILE A 133 15.93 0.46 17.95
CA ILE A 133 14.73 1.05 17.33
C ILE A 133 15.05 2.40 16.68
N ALA A 134 15.82 3.26 17.36
CA ALA A 134 16.30 4.51 16.82
C ALA A 134 17.16 4.31 15.56
N HIS A 135 17.96 3.23 15.51
CA HIS A 135 18.73 2.87 14.33
C HIS A 135 17.83 2.50 13.15
N ILE A 136 16.84 1.62 13.37
CA ILE A 136 15.86 1.24 12.34
C ILE A 136 15.09 2.47 11.84
N ARG A 137 14.64 3.33 12.76
CA ARG A 137 13.95 4.59 12.44
C ARG A 137 14.78 5.46 11.49
N LYS A 138 16.06 5.66 11.83
CA LYS A 138 17.00 6.41 10.99
C LYS A 138 17.14 5.82 9.59
N LYS A 139 17.11 4.49 9.45
CA LYS A 139 17.22 3.80 8.14
C LYS A 139 15.97 3.94 7.29
N LEU A 140 14.80 3.90 7.91
CA LEU A 140 13.50 4.06 7.24
C LEU A 140 13.21 5.51 6.87
N LYS A 141 13.96 6.49 7.43
CA LYS A 141 13.73 7.93 7.24
C LYS A 141 12.32 8.36 7.65
N VAL A 142 11.76 7.69 8.65
CA VAL A 142 10.45 7.96 9.27
C VAL A 142 10.61 8.47 10.69
#